data_AF-A0AAD6UNW1-F1
#
_entry.id   AF-A0AAD6UNW1-F1
#
_cell.length_a   1.000
_cell.length_b   1.000
_cell.length_c   1.000
_cell.angle_alpha   90.00
_cell.angle_beta   90.00
_cell.angle_gamma   90.00
#
_symmetry.space_group_name_H-M   'P 1'
#
loop_
_entity.id
_entity.type
_entity.pdbx_description
1 polymer ?
#
loop_
_entity_poly.entity_id
_entity_poly.type
_entity_poly.pdbx_seq_one_letter_code
_entity_poly.pdbx_strand_id
1 'polypeptide(L)'
;QPHKISTDASPSFLPPTVRLFASRTLGVPADAVPELWDVLKDDVWALRDTKLSATEDNLAHDLPFSMTLYPPTHHCTNPDCPAVGPLKKAEVRQVVIYSQGDGALPAHAVHVYCRGCNTNYHHGFSVQAGVRTYYGDTPKYLQIGEHQFAERKLVGLWVTGHPNVGRMENHDFAAGGWQFACTLTTEHVWDAFVLLTLLDHNDRKNTLLTVPHGGDQKNGFTAAMRARNREVVMEGQDGSRFEGCSQRVGAE
;
A
#
# COMPACT_ATOMS: atom_id res chain seq x y z
N GLN A 1 -27.41 0.35 -20.90
CA GLN A 1 -27.70 -0.46 -19.69
C GLN A 1 -26.42 -1.21 -19.33
N PRO A 2 -25.86 -1.11 -18.12
CA PRO A 2 -24.78 -2.00 -17.73
C PRO A 2 -25.38 -3.38 -17.39
N HIS A 3 -24.85 -4.42 -18.04
CA HIS A 3 -25.25 -5.80 -17.81
C HIS A 3 -24.98 -6.17 -16.35
N LYS A 4 -25.98 -6.73 -15.65
CA LYS A 4 -25.78 -7.40 -14.37
C LYS A 4 -24.87 -8.60 -14.64
N ILE A 5 -23.59 -8.50 -14.32
CA ILE A 5 -22.67 -9.63 -14.39
C ILE A 5 -22.97 -10.51 -13.17
N SER A 6 -23.50 -11.71 -13.41
CA SER A 6 -23.72 -12.71 -12.37
C SER A 6 -22.35 -13.18 -11.85
N THR A 7 -22.19 -13.25 -10.53
CA THR A 7 -20.98 -13.80 -9.88
C THR A 7 -21.00 -15.34 -9.83
N ASP A 8 -22.12 -15.96 -10.18
CA ASP A 8 -22.33 -17.41 -10.09
C ASP A 8 -21.93 -18.17 -11.37
N ALA A 9 -21.63 -17.46 -12.45
CA ALA A 9 -21.23 -18.06 -13.72
C ALA A 9 -19.85 -17.55 -14.15
N SER A 10 -19.09 -18.42 -14.79
CA SER A 10 -17.80 -18.06 -15.37
C SER A 10 -17.98 -16.97 -16.45
N PRO A 11 -17.13 -15.92 -16.48
CA PRO A 11 -17.25 -14.88 -17.49
C PRO A 11 -16.96 -15.45 -18.88
N SER A 12 -17.73 -15.04 -19.89
CA SER A 12 -17.58 -15.52 -21.27
C SER A 12 -16.33 -14.98 -21.98
N PHE A 13 -15.71 -13.92 -21.44
CA PHE A 13 -14.46 -13.37 -21.96
C PHE A 13 -13.59 -12.87 -20.82
N LEU A 14 -12.29 -13.01 -20.99
CA LEU A 14 -11.30 -12.43 -20.08
C LEU A 14 -10.96 -11.01 -20.51
N PRO A 15 -10.93 -10.04 -19.57
CA PRO A 15 -10.39 -8.71 -19.83
C PRO A 15 -8.94 -8.79 -20.36
N PRO A 16 -8.50 -7.85 -21.22
CA PRO A 16 -7.16 -7.88 -21.82
C PRO A 16 -6.01 -7.99 -20.80
N THR A 17 -6.17 -7.39 -19.62
CA THR A 17 -5.21 -7.47 -18.52
C THR A 17 -5.09 -8.87 -17.94
N VAL A 18 -6.22 -9.58 -17.77
CA VAL A 18 -6.25 -10.97 -17.29
C VAL A 18 -5.71 -11.91 -18.35
N ARG A 19 -5.97 -11.64 -19.64
CA ARG A 19 -5.39 -12.41 -20.75
C ARG A 19 -3.87 -12.30 -20.79
N LEU A 20 -3.35 -11.09 -20.64
CA LEU A 20 -1.91 -10.86 -20.62
C LEU A 20 -1.24 -11.53 -19.42
N PHE A 21 -1.91 -11.49 -18.26
CA PHE A 21 -1.47 -12.21 -17.07
C PHE A 21 -1.41 -13.72 -17.32
N ALA A 22 -2.52 -14.34 -17.73
CA ALA A 22 -2.58 -15.78 -17.97
C ALA A 22 -1.60 -16.25 -19.06
N SER A 23 -1.41 -15.47 -20.12
CA SER A 23 -0.40 -15.71 -21.16
C SER A 23 1.00 -15.84 -20.57
N ARG A 24 1.38 -14.89 -19.70
CA ARG A 24 2.70 -14.88 -19.06
C ARG A 24 2.84 -16.00 -18.03
N THR A 25 1.82 -16.25 -17.22
CA THR A 25 1.85 -17.27 -16.16
C THR A 25 1.90 -18.69 -16.72
N LEU A 26 1.17 -18.96 -17.80
CA LEU A 26 1.12 -20.28 -18.42
C LEU A 26 2.20 -20.49 -19.50
N GLY A 27 2.97 -19.44 -19.83
CA GLY A 27 3.96 -19.48 -20.91
C GLY A 27 3.35 -19.70 -22.29
N VAL A 28 2.09 -19.27 -22.51
CA VAL A 28 1.34 -19.46 -23.75
C VAL A 28 1.11 -18.13 -24.48
N PRO A 29 1.00 -18.12 -25.82
CA PRO A 29 0.67 -16.92 -26.57
C PRO A 29 -0.65 -16.26 -26.14
N ALA A 30 -0.73 -14.92 -26.13
CA ALA A 30 -1.89 -14.16 -25.63
C ALA A 30 -3.17 -14.35 -26.47
N ASP A 31 -3.02 -14.79 -27.71
CA ASP A 31 -4.07 -15.23 -28.63
C ASP A 31 -4.55 -16.65 -28.36
N ALA A 32 -3.75 -17.51 -27.72
CA ALA A 32 -4.17 -18.84 -27.26
C ALA A 32 -4.95 -18.82 -25.93
N VAL A 33 -4.84 -17.74 -25.15
CA VAL A 33 -5.51 -17.60 -23.84
C VAL A 33 -7.05 -17.66 -23.92
N PRO A 34 -7.74 -17.02 -24.89
CA PRO A 34 -9.19 -17.17 -25.04
C PRO A 34 -9.63 -18.62 -25.25
N GLU A 35 -8.89 -19.39 -26.05
CA GLU A 35 -9.21 -20.79 -26.32
C GLU A 35 -9.05 -21.65 -25.05
N LEU A 36 -7.96 -21.42 -24.30
CA LEU A 36 -7.75 -22.05 -23.00
C LEU A 36 -8.83 -21.69 -21.99
N TRP A 37 -9.23 -20.42 -21.97
CA TRP A 37 -10.31 -19.95 -21.10
C TRP A 37 -11.63 -20.62 -21.47
N ASP A 38 -11.96 -20.75 -22.75
CA ASP A 38 -13.20 -21.40 -23.17
C ASP A 38 -13.30 -22.86 -22.72
N VAL A 39 -12.17 -23.56 -22.63
CA VAL A 39 -12.10 -24.94 -22.15
C VAL A 39 -12.14 -25.01 -20.62
N LEU A 40 -11.41 -24.15 -19.93
CA LEU A 40 -11.15 -24.30 -18.49
C LEU A 40 -12.04 -23.43 -17.59
N LYS A 41 -12.82 -22.50 -18.16
CA LYS A 41 -13.54 -21.49 -17.37
C LYS A 41 -14.46 -22.07 -16.31
N ASP A 42 -15.17 -23.16 -16.60
CA ASP A 42 -16.13 -23.74 -15.67
C ASP A 42 -15.44 -24.50 -14.53
N ASP A 43 -14.34 -25.21 -14.84
CA ASP A 43 -13.51 -25.88 -13.83
C ASP A 43 -12.82 -24.87 -12.91
N VAL A 44 -12.20 -23.83 -13.48
CA VAL A 44 -11.55 -22.75 -12.71
C VAL A 44 -12.57 -22.03 -11.84
N TRP A 45 -13.79 -21.79 -12.33
CA TRP A 45 -14.84 -21.13 -11.55
C TRP A 45 -15.41 -22.02 -10.45
N ALA A 46 -15.45 -23.34 -10.66
CA ALA A 46 -15.86 -24.32 -9.65
C ALA A 46 -14.82 -24.48 -8.52
N LEU A 47 -13.54 -24.25 -8.82
CA LEU A 47 -12.43 -24.32 -7.85
C LEU A 47 -12.35 -23.11 -6.90
N ARG A 48 -13.24 -22.12 -7.01
CA ARG A 48 -13.25 -20.91 -6.17
C ARG A 48 -13.34 -21.19 -4.66
N ASP A 49 -13.93 -22.34 -4.29
CA ASP A 49 -14.19 -22.72 -2.90
C ASP A 49 -13.19 -23.76 -2.35
N THR A 50 -12.28 -24.26 -3.20
CA THR A 50 -11.21 -25.18 -2.78
C THR A 50 -10.02 -24.40 -2.25
N LYS A 51 -9.69 -24.57 -0.97
CA LYS A 51 -8.41 -24.13 -0.40
C LYS A 51 -7.28 -24.87 -1.12
N LEU A 52 -6.57 -24.16 -1.99
CA LEU A 52 -5.33 -24.66 -2.59
C LEU A 52 -4.33 -24.98 -1.46
N SER A 53 -3.79 -26.19 -1.50
CA SER A 53 -2.78 -26.68 -0.57
C SER A 53 -1.53 -25.81 -0.66
N ALA A 54 -0.92 -25.50 0.49
CA ALA A 54 0.24 -24.61 0.69
C ALA A 54 1.56 -25.06 -0.01
N THR A 55 1.49 -25.97 -0.97
CA THR A 55 2.61 -26.51 -1.73
C THR A 55 2.76 -25.90 -3.12
N GLU A 56 1.78 -25.11 -3.60
CA GLU A 56 1.84 -24.39 -4.89
C GLU A 56 2.35 -22.94 -4.78
N ASP A 57 2.79 -22.51 -3.58
CA ASP A 57 3.46 -21.21 -3.36
C ASP A 57 4.74 -21.05 -4.22
N ASN A 58 5.30 -22.16 -4.73
CA ASN A 58 6.58 -22.15 -5.42
C ASN A 58 6.52 -21.85 -6.93
N LEU A 59 5.35 -21.88 -7.59
CA LEU A 59 5.22 -21.49 -9.02
C LEU A 59 4.97 -19.98 -9.21
N ALA A 60 4.72 -19.27 -8.12
CA ALA A 60 4.48 -17.83 -8.12
C ALA A 60 5.80 -17.01 -8.14
N HIS A 61 6.96 -17.62 -7.90
CA HIS A 61 8.21 -16.87 -7.68
C HIS A 61 8.89 -16.28 -8.92
N ASP A 62 8.41 -16.56 -10.15
CA ASP A 62 9.11 -16.16 -11.39
C ASP A 62 8.45 -15.03 -12.19
N LEU A 63 7.40 -14.36 -11.67
CA LEU A 63 6.88 -13.12 -12.26
C LEU A 63 6.64 -12.06 -11.17
N PRO A 64 7.15 -10.81 -11.32
CA PRO A 64 6.95 -9.76 -10.33
C PRO A 64 5.47 -9.36 -10.35
N PHE A 65 4.67 -9.92 -9.44
CA PHE A 65 3.27 -9.54 -9.28
C PHE A 65 3.18 -8.05 -8.96
N SER A 66 2.53 -7.30 -9.84
CA SER A 66 2.25 -5.89 -9.56
C SER A 66 1.14 -5.80 -8.51
N MET A 67 1.52 -5.52 -7.26
CA MET A 67 0.60 -5.28 -6.15
C MET A 67 -0.31 -4.09 -6.45
N THR A 68 -1.57 -4.11 -6.00
CA THR A 68 -2.45 -2.93 -6.06
C THR A 68 -2.91 -2.52 -4.68
N LEU A 69 -2.61 -1.28 -4.28
CA LEU A 69 -3.00 -0.66 -3.03
C LEU A 69 -4.33 0.06 -3.20
N TYR A 70 -5.33 -0.35 -2.41
CA TYR A 70 -6.64 0.29 -2.38
C TYR A 70 -6.84 1.10 -1.08
N PRO A 71 -7.71 2.11 -1.10
CA PRO A 71 -8.23 2.72 0.13
C PRO A 71 -9.05 1.67 0.90
N PRO A 72 -9.13 1.76 2.24
CA PRO A 72 -9.82 0.78 3.07
C PRO A 72 -11.36 0.87 2.99
N THR A 73 -11.89 1.73 2.12
CA THR A 73 -13.33 1.96 1.99
C THR A 73 -13.77 1.95 0.52
N HIS A 74 -14.96 1.42 0.30
CA HIS A 74 -15.68 1.47 -0.98
C HIS A 74 -16.86 2.47 -0.95
N HIS A 75 -17.09 3.11 0.19
CA HIS A 75 -18.17 4.07 0.42
C HIS A 75 -17.62 5.37 1.01
N CYS A 76 -18.36 6.46 0.88
CA CYS A 76 -17.99 7.69 1.56
C CYS A 76 -18.12 7.51 3.07
N THR A 77 -17.04 7.80 3.81
CA THR A 77 -16.98 7.74 5.27
C THR A 77 -17.22 9.10 5.94
N ASN A 78 -17.40 10.17 5.16
CA ASN A 78 -17.74 11.47 5.71
C ASN A 78 -19.22 11.45 6.15
N PRO A 79 -19.52 11.59 7.46
CA PRO A 79 -20.89 11.52 7.97
C PRO A 79 -21.78 12.66 7.47
N ASP A 80 -21.18 13.79 7.11
CA ASP A 80 -21.91 14.96 6.59
C ASP A 80 -22.15 14.88 5.07
N CYS A 81 -21.74 13.78 4.42
CA CYS A 81 -21.90 13.61 2.99
C CYS A 81 -23.28 13.02 2.64
N PRO A 82 -24.08 13.69 1.78
CA PRO A 82 -25.39 13.16 1.38
C PRO A 82 -25.30 12.05 0.32
N ALA A 83 -24.10 11.71 -0.16
CA ALA A 83 -23.93 10.72 -1.22
C ALA A 83 -24.19 9.31 -0.70
N VAL A 84 -25.22 8.66 -1.26
CA VAL A 84 -25.56 7.27 -0.97
C VAL A 84 -25.08 6.37 -2.11
N GLY A 85 -24.28 5.36 -1.76
CA GLY A 85 -23.80 4.33 -2.70
C GLY A 85 -22.28 4.25 -2.84
N PRO A 86 -21.79 3.29 -3.64
CA PRO A 86 -20.37 3.00 -3.75
C PRO A 86 -19.61 4.09 -4.53
N LEU A 87 -18.35 4.29 -4.16
CA LEU A 87 -17.42 5.19 -4.84
C LEU A 87 -16.98 4.55 -6.18
N LYS A 88 -17.38 5.16 -7.31
CA LYS A 88 -17.14 4.59 -8.65
C LYS A 88 -15.98 5.23 -9.41
N LYS A 89 -15.59 6.46 -9.04
CA LYS A 89 -14.48 7.15 -9.71
C LYS A 89 -13.18 6.73 -9.05
N ALA A 90 -12.35 6.02 -9.80
CA ALA A 90 -11.02 5.60 -9.38
C ALA A 90 -9.95 6.20 -10.32
N GLU A 91 -8.88 6.70 -9.75
CA GLU A 91 -7.63 7.02 -10.43
C GLU A 91 -6.61 5.94 -10.05
N VAL A 92 -5.88 5.40 -11.02
CA VAL A 92 -4.84 4.39 -10.78
C VAL A 92 -3.50 4.99 -11.14
N ARG A 93 -2.55 4.95 -10.22
CA ARG A 93 -1.18 5.44 -10.42
C ARG A 93 -0.17 4.30 -10.30
N GLN A 94 0.85 4.29 -11.15
CA GLN A 94 2.03 3.45 -10.95
C GLN A 94 2.81 3.97 -9.73
N VAL A 95 3.34 3.08 -8.91
CA VAL A 95 4.09 3.38 -7.69
C VAL A 95 5.17 2.32 -7.44
N VAL A 96 6.17 2.64 -6.61
CA VAL A 96 7.19 1.68 -6.18
C VAL A 96 6.95 1.35 -4.71
N ILE A 97 6.93 0.06 -4.38
CA ILE A 97 6.88 -0.43 -3.00
C ILE A 97 8.25 -0.97 -2.60
N TYR A 98 8.81 -0.43 -1.53
CA TYR A 98 9.99 -0.95 -0.86
C TYR A 98 9.56 -2.00 0.18
N SER A 99 9.91 -3.25 -0.06
CA SER A 99 9.62 -4.38 0.83
C SER A 99 10.88 -4.89 1.53
N GLN A 100 10.72 -5.53 2.69
CA GLN A 100 11.86 -6.11 3.41
C GLN A 100 12.43 -7.35 2.70
N GLY A 101 11.58 -8.18 2.10
CA GLY A 101 11.96 -9.47 1.52
C GLY A 101 12.35 -9.42 0.04
N ASP A 102 11.64 -8.62 -0.75
CA ASP A 102 11.68 -8.68 -2.22
C ASP A 102 12.30 -7.43 -2.85
N GLY A 103 12.85 -6.53 -2.03
CA GLY A 103 13.41 -5.27 -2.51
C GLY A 103 12.32 -4.31 -3.02
N ALA A 104 12.68 -3.52 -4.04
CA ALA A 104 11.74 -2.61 -4.68
C ALA A 104 10.82 -3.39 -5.63
N LEU A 105 9.52 -3.13 -5.60
CA LEU A 105 8.50 -3.81 -6.39
C LEU A 105 7.64 -2.79 -7.17
N PRO A 106 7.27 -3.07 -8.42
CA PRO A 106 6.35 -2.23 -9.17
C PRO A 106 4.92 -2.52 -8.69
N ALA A 107 4.16 -1.47 -8.39
CA ALA A 107 2.80 -1.60 -7.87
C ALA A 107 1.87 -0.48 -8.38
N HIS A 108 0.58 -0.62 -8.12
CA HIS A 108 -0.41 0.40 -8.43
C HIS A 108 -1.02 0.94 -7.15
N ALA A 109 -1.27 2.24 -7.08
CA ALA A 109 -2.07 2.87 -6.03
C ALA A 109 -3.38 3.37 -6.62
N VAL A 110 -4.50 2.96 -6.03
CA VAL A 110 -5.84 3.37 -6.43
C VAL A 110 -6.31 4.48 -5.49
N HIS A 111 -6.78 5.58 -6.06
CA HIS A 111 -7.45 6.66 -5.34
C HIS A 111 -8.91 6.69 -5.74
N VAL A 112 -9.82 6.67 -4.77
CA VAL A 112 -11.27 6.77 -5.05
C VAL A 112 -11.83 8.09 -4.59
N TYR A 113 -12.70 8.69 -5.40
CA TYR A 113 -13.19 10.05 -5.18
C TYR A 113 -14.69 10.09 -4.92
N CYS A 114 -15.09 10.75 -3.82
CA CYS A 114 -16.48 11.05 -3.54
C CYS A 114 -16.89 12.39 -4.16
N ARG A 115 -17.86 12.36 -5.08
CA ARG A 115 -18.41 13.57 -5.72
C ARG A 115 -19.36 14.38 -4.84
N GLY A 116 -19.85 13.79 -3.74
CA GLY A 116 -20.79 14.47 -2.84
C GLY A 116 -20.11 15.50 -1.94
N CYS A 117 -19.04 15.08 -1.27
CA CYS A 117 -18.29 15.95 -0.33
C CYS A 117 -16.86 16.29 -0.81
N ASN A 118 -16.51 15.91 -2.05
CA ASN A 118 -15.21 16.14 -2.67
C ASN A 118 -14.02 15.50 -1.93
N THR A 119 -14.25 14.45 -1.15
CA THR A 119 -13.18 13.70 -0.46
C THR A 119 -12.48 12.75 -1.44
N ASN A 120 -11.14 12.80 -1.47
CA ASN A 120 -10.30 11.85 -2.18
C ASN A 120 -9.72 10.83 -1.20
N TYR A 121 -9.97 9.55 -1.41
CA TYR A 121 -9.51 8.47 -0.54
C TYR A 121 -8.29 7.80 -1.16
N HIS A 122 -7.21 7.77 -0.40
CA HIS A 122 -5.95 7.10 -0.72
C HIS A 122 -5.78 5.85 0.15
N HIS A 123 -4.71 5.09 -0.07
CA HIS A 123 -4.42 3.85 0.66
C HIS A 123 -4.34 4.06 2.19
N GLY A 124 -3.59 5.07 2.66
CA GLY A 124 -3.35 5.31 4.09
C GLY A 124 -4.04 6.54 4.68
N PHE A 125 -4.69 7.35 3.86
CA PHE A 125 -5.34 8.59 4.30
C PHE A 125 -6.46 9.00 3.36
N SER A 126 -7.29 9.94 3.80
CA SER A 126 -8.22 10.69 2.95
C SER A 126 -7.83 12.16 2.89
N VAL A 127 -8.28 12.85 1.84
CA VAL A 127 -8.05 14.26 1.61
C VAL A 127 -9.38 14.95 1.40
N GLN A 128 -9.66 15.96 2.22
CA GLN A 128 -10.85 16.80 2.07
C GLN A 128 -10.48 18.24 2.39
N ALA A 129 -10.91 19.19 1.56
CA ALA A 129 -10.69 20.63 1.76
C ALA A 129 -9.23 21.02 2.08
N GLY A 130 -8.25 20.38 1.41
CA GLY A 130 -6.83 20.66 1.62
C GLY A 130 -6.25 20.10 2.92
N VAL A 131 -6.97 19.19 3.58
CA VAL A 131 -6.52 18.51 4.81
C VAL A 131 -6.40 17.02 4.54
N ARG A 132 -5.25 16.45 4.90
CA ARG A 132 -4.96 15.01 4.88
C ARG A 132 -5.23 14.43 6.26
N THR A 133 -6.15 13.48 6.34
CA THR A 133 -6.47 12.75 7.57
C THR A 133 -6.17 11.28 7.39
N TYR A 134 -5.25 10.77 8.20
CA TYR A 134 -4.87 9.36 8.21
C TYR A 134 -5.96 8.51 8.88
N TYR A 135 -6.11 7.26 8.42
CA TYR A 135 -7.05 6.32 9.03
C TYR A 135 -6.54 5.88 10.42
N GLY A 136 -7.43 5.31 11.23
CA GLY A 136 -7.12 4.91 12.61
C GLY A 136 -6.07 3.80 12.70
N ASP A 137 -6.05 2.88 11.74
CA ASP A 137 -5.07 1.80 11.72
C ASP A 137 -3.80 2.22 10.97
N THR A 138 -2.62 1.93 11.53
CA THR A 138 -1.35 2.12 10.83
C THR A 138 -1.27 1.16 9.63
N PRO A 139 -1.22 1.66 8.38
CA PRO A 139 -1.29 0.81 7.21
C PRO A 139 -0.03 -0.05 7.04
N LYS A 140 -0.16 -1.20 6.37
CA LYS A 140 0.97 -2.09 6.07
C LYS A 140 2.02 -1.38 5.20
N TYR A 141 1.59 -0.51 4.29
CA TYR A 141 2.46 0.26 3.41
C TYR A 141 2.28 1.76 3.67
N LEU A 142 3.36 2.43 4.04
CA LEU A 142 3.40 3.87 4.27
C LEU A 142 3.72 4.57 2.94
N GLN A 143 2.97 5.63 2.60
CA GLN A 143 3.32 6.49 1.48
C GLN A 143 4.41 7.48 1.92
N ILE A 144 5.61 7.32 1.38
CA ILE A 144 6.84 8.05 1.79
C ILE A 144 7.36 8.97 0.68
N GLY A 145 6.64 9.05 -0.43
CA GLY A 145 6.85 9.94 -1.56
C GLY A 145 5.56 10.04 -2.37
N GLU A 146 5.54 10.83 -3.44
CA GLU A 146 4.36 10.91 -4.31
C GLU A 146 4.03 9.55 -4.93
N HIS A 147 5.07 8.81 -5.34
CA HIS A 147 4.96 7.52 -6.02
C HIS A 147 5.72 6.41 -5.29
N GLN A 148 6.12 6.64 -4.03
CA GLN A 148 6.97 5.75 -3.26
C GLN A 148 6.27 5.31 -1.98
N PHE A 149 6.28 4.00 -1.74
CA PHE A 149 5.70 3.36 -0.58
C PHE A 149 6.74 2.48 0.08
N ALA A 150 6.71 2.34 1.40
CA ALA A 150 7.52 1.37 2.13
C ALA A 150 6.69 0.51 3.06
N GLU A 151 7.03 -0.78 3.14
CA GLU A 151 6.47 -1.67 4.12
C GLU A 151 6.80 -1.20 5.54
N ARG A 152 5.80 -1.17 6.43
CA ARG A 152 5.96 -0.74 7.83
C ARG A 152 7.08 -1.48 8.56
N LYS A 153 7.23 -2.78 8.31
CA LYS A 153 8.31 -3.60 8.89
C LYS A 153 9.70 -3.11 8.45
N LEU A 154 9.85 -2.78 7.17
CA LEU A 154 11.09 -2.23 6.63
C LEU A 154 11.41 -0.87 7.27
N VAL A 155 10.42 0.01 7.41
CA VAL A 155 10.59 1.30 8.10
C VAL A 155 10.98 1.10 9.57
N GLY A 156 10.41 0.10 10.24
CA GLY A 156 10.81 -0.29 11.60
C GLY A 156 12.30 -0.66 11.73
N LEU A 157 12.88 -1.29 10.70
CA LEU A 157 14.33 -1.56 10.67
C LEU A 157 15.17 -0.31 10.49
N TRP A 158 14.66 0.69 9.75
CA TRP A 158 15.34 1.98 9.57
C TRP A 158 15.42 2.72 10.89
N VAL A 159 14.33 2.69 11.67
CA VAL A 159 14.24 3.31 12.99
C VAL A 159 15.24 2.69 13.97
N THR A 160 15.46 1.37 13.92
CA THR A 160 16.39 0.68 14.82
C THR A 160 17.85 0.71 14.36
N GLY A 161 18.15 1.41 13.26
CA GLY A 161 19.52 1.59 12.77
C GLY A 161 20.14 0.33 12.16
N HIS A 162 19.33 -0.63 11.69
CA HIS A 162 19.86 -1.84 11.07
C HIS A 162 20.51 -1.51 9.71
N PRO A 163 21.81 -1.84 9.50
CA PRO A 163 22.60 -1.33 8.37
C PRO A 163 22.33 -1.97 6.99
N ASN A 164 21.43 -2.95 6.88
CA ASN A 164 21.22 -3.71 5.64
C ASN A 164 20.20 -3.11 4.65
N VAL A 165 19.81 -1.86 4.85
CA VAL A 165 18.86 -1.12 3.99
C VAL A 165 19.48 -0.73 2.64
N GLY A 166 20.82 -0.67 2.56
CA GLY A 166 21.57 -0.16 1.41
C GLY A 166 21.71 -1.11 0.21
N ARG A 167 21.11 -2.31 0.25
CA ARG A 167 21.14 -3.29 -0.86
C ARG A 167 19.72 -3.76 -1.20
N MET A 168 18.80 -2.83 -1.45
CA MET A 168 17.61 -3.19 -2.21
C MET A 168 18.08 -3.43 -3.65
N GLU A 169 17.88 -4.65 -4.14
CA GLU A 169 18.16 -4.96 -5.53
C GLU A 169 17.27 -4.09 -6.42
N ASN A 170 17.91 -3.20 -7.18
CA ASN A 170 17.21 -2.38 -8.16
C ASN A 170 16.92 -3.27 -9.35
N HIS A 171 15.73 -3.87 -9.38
CA HIS A 171 15.24 -4.47 -10.60
C HIS A 171 14.92 -3.35 -11.59
N ASP A 172 15.48 -3.42 -12.79
CA ASP A 172 15.22 -2.46 -13.84
C ASP A 172 13.85 -2.78 -14.47
N PHE A 173 12.82 -2.06 -14.03
CA PHE A 173 11.44 -2.24 -14.52
C PHE A 173 11.21 -1.61 -15.90
N ALA A 174 12.25 -1.01 -16.50
CA ALA A 174 12.16 -0.31 -17.78
C ALA A 174 11.62 -1.19 -18.92
N ALA A 175 11.91 -2.51 -18.90
CA ALA A 175 11.40 -3.46 -19.90
C ALA A 175 9.86 -3.59 -19.91
N GLY A 176 9.16 -3.13 -18.86
CA GLY A 176 7.70 -3.19 -18.72
C GLY A 176 6.95 -1.87 -18.94
N GLY A 177 7.62 -0.80 -19.37
CA GLY A 177 7.00 0.53 -19.49
C GLY A 177 6.73 1.19 -18.13
N TRP A 178 7.50 0.80 -17.10
CA TRP A 178 7.42 1.41 -15.77
C TRP A 178 8.22 2.71 -15.74
N GLN A 179 7.59 3.80 -15.30
CA GLN A 179 8.21 5.14 -15.38
C GLN A 179 9.02 5.54 -14.15
N PHE A 180 8.93 4.80 -13.04
CA PHE A 180 9.55 5.17 -11.77
C PHE A 180 10.81 4.36 -11.49
N ALA A 181 11.88 5.07 -11.10
CA ALA A 181 13.11 4.46 -10.64
C ALA A 181 12.95 3.81 -9.26
N CYS A 182 13.72 2.76 -9.03
CA CYS A 182 13.76 2.01 -7.77
C CYS A 182 14.62 2.68 -6.69
N THR A 183 15.16 3.87 -6.94
CA THR A 183 16.13 4.51 -6.04
C THR A 183 15.47 5.03 -4.77
N LEU A 184 15.80 4.41 -3.64
CA LEU A 184 15.46 4.90 -2.31
C LEU A 184 16.40 6.05 -1.92
N THR A 185 15.85 7.17 -1.43
CA THR A 185 16.62 8.36 -1.01
C THR A 185 16.62 8.49 0.51
N THR A 186 17.56 9.29 1.04
CA THR A 186 17.57 9.64 2.47
C THR A 186 16.32 10.41 2.88
N GLU A 187 15.74 11.22 1.98
CA GLU A 187 14.46 11.92 2.21
C GLU A 187 13.31 10.94 2.38
N HIS A 188 13.22 9.90 1.53
CA HIS A 188 12.21 8.84 1.67
C HIS A 188 12.31 8.13 3.03
N VAL A 189 13.54 7.82 3.49
CA VAL A 189 13.78 7.18 4.79
C VAL A 189 13.35 8.10 5.94
N TRP A 190 13.69 9.38 5.86
CA TRP A 190 13.33 10.37 6.86
C TRP A 190 11.81 10.59 6.94
N ASP A 191 11.15 10.75 5.79
CA ASP A 191 9.69 10.90 5.71
C ASP A 191 8.97 9.66 6.28
N ALA A 192 9.49 8.46 6.00
CA ALA A 192 8.97 7.22 6.55
C ALA A 192 9.06 7.18 8.08
N PHE A 193 10.23 7.54 8.63
CA PHE A 193 10.46 7.61 10.06
C PHE A 193 9.51 8.61 10.74
N VAL A 194 9.41 9.82 10.18
CA VAL A 194 8.53 10.88 10.70
C VAL A 194 7.08 10.44 10.67
N LEU A 195 6.63 9.88 9.55
CA LEU A 195 5.24 9.43 9.39
C LEU A 195 4.91 8.30 10.37
N LEU A 196 5.74 7.26 10.46
CA LEU A 196 5.51 6.15 11.39
C LEU A 196 5.47 6.65 12.84
N THR A 197 6.39 7.53 13.23
CA THR A 197 6.44 8.11 14.58
C THR A 197 5.16 8.89 14.92
N LEU A 198 4.63 9.66 13.96
CA LEU A 198 3.39 10.42 14.15
C LEU A 198 2.16 9.51 14.21
N LEU A 199 2.10 8.49 13.36
CA LEU A 199 1.01 7.51 13.37
C LEU A 199 0.99 6.76 14.70
N ASP A 200 2.12 6.22 15.15
CA ASP A 200 2.23 5.50 16.43
C ASP A 200 1.89 6.39 17.64
N HIS A 201 2.26 7.68 17.61
CA HIS A 201 1.90 8.64 18.66
C HIS A 201 0.39 8.86 18.74
N ASN A 202 -0.25 9.02 17.58
CA ASN A 202 -1.70 9.25 17.49
C ASN A 202 -2.50 7.98 17.86
N ASP A 203 -2.04 6.81 17.40
CA ASP A 203 -2.62 5.52 17.75
C ASP A 203 -2.65 5.31 19.28
N ARG A 204 -1.52 5.56 19.98
CA ARG A 204 -1.44 5.49 21.45
C ARG A 204 -2.37 6.46 22.17
N LYS A 205 -2.66 7.62 21.57
CA LYS A 205 -3.59 8.62 22.11
C LYS A 205 -5.03 8.40 21.64
N ASN A 206 -5.29 7.39 20.82
CA ASN A 206 -6.58 7.14 20.17
C ASN A 206 -7.10 8.38 19.41
N THR A 207 -6.18 9.10 18.75
CA THR A 207 -6.46 10.27 17.90
C THR A 207 -6.09 9.98 16.46
N LEU A 208 -6.60 10.77 15.51
CA LEU A 208 -6.21 10.66 14.10
C LEU A 208 -5.15 11.69 13.72
N LEU A 209 -4.10 11.25 13.05
CA LEU A 209 -3.11 12.17 12.48
C LEU A 209 -3.75 13.00 11.36
N THR A 210 -3.68 14.32 11.51
CA THR A 210 -4.18 15.28 10.52
C THR A 210 -3.09 16.28 10.17
N VAL A 211 -2.85 16.48 8.87
CA VAL A 211 -1.84 17.41 8.35
C VAL A 211 -2.37 18.16 7.12
N PRO A 212 -1.84 19.36 6.80
CA PRO A 212 -2.17 20.02 5.54
C PRO A 212 -1.85 19.15 4.33
N HIS A 213 -2.73 19.13 3.34
CA HIS A 213 -2.52 18.48 2.05
C HIS A 213 -1.99 19.48 1.03
N GLY A 214 -0.70 19.39 0.70
CA GLY A 214 -0.01 20.25 -0.26
C GLY A 214 1.31 20.81 0.27
N GLY A 215 2.04 21.51 -0.59
CA GLY A 215 3.41 21.98 -0.31
C GLY A 215 4.47 20.89 -0.41
N ASP A 216 5.74 21.25 -0.16
CA ASP A 216 6.83 20.28 -0.10
C ASP A 216 6.54 19.22 0.96
N GLN A 217 6.59 17.93 0.58
CA GLN A 217 6.32 16.80 1.48
C GLN A 217 7.16 16.87 2.76
N LYS A 218 8.44 17.28 2.64
CA LYS A 218 9.37 17.50 3.76
C LYS A 218 8.82 18.43 4.85
N ASN A 219 7.96 19.38 4.47
CA ASN A 219 7.39 20.39 5.35
C ASN A 219 6.03 19.97 5.92
N GLY A 220 5.31 19.06 5.26
CA GLY A 220 3.94 18.68 5.59
C GLY A 220 3.76 18.14 7.01
N PHE A 221 4.79 17.48 7.55
CA PHE A 221 4.79 16.90 8.90
C PHE A 221 5.46 17.78 9.97
N THR A 222 6.08 18.90 9.59
CA THR A 222 6.89 19.72 10.51
C THR A 222 6.08 20.23 11.70
N ALA A 223 4.88 20.75 11.45
CA ALA A 223 4.02 21.27 12.51
C ALA A 223 3.57 20.15 13.48
N ALA A 224 3.20 18.99 12.94
CA ALA A 224 2.79 17.83 13.73
C ALA A 224 3.94 17.30 14.59
N MET A 225 5.16 17.18 14.05
CA MET A 225 6.34 16.79 14.81
C MET A 225 6.69 17.78 15.92
N ARG A 226 6.57 19.08 15.66
CA ARG A 226 6.78 20.12 16.70
C ARG A 226 5.73 20.03 17.80
N ALA A 227 4.47 19.72 17.47
CA ALA A 227 3.43 19.50 18.47
C ALA A 227 3.76 18.29 19.35
N ARG A 228 4.06 17.14 18.74
CA ARG A 228 4.52 15.93 19.45
C ARG A 228 5.72 16.21 20.36
N ASN A 229 6.75 16.88 19.85
CA ASN A 229 7.96 17.14 20.64
C ASN A 229 7.68 18.06 21.83
N ARG A 230 6.77 19.03 21.70
CA ARG A 230 6.33 19.86 22.84
C ARG A 230 5.59 19.02 23.88
N GLU A 231 4.70 18.13 23.47
CA GLU A 231 4.00 17.23 24.39
C GLU A 231 4.98 16.34 25.16
N VAL A 232 5.95 15.71 24.47
CA VAL A 232 6.98 14.86 25.12
C VAL A 232 7.81 15.65 26.14
N VAL A 233 8.12 16.92 25.86
CA VAL A 233 8.84 17.79 26.79
C VAL A 233 7.99 18.13 28.02
N MET A 234 6.69 18.35 27.83
CA MET A 234 5.76 18.74 28.90
C MET A 234 5.31 17.56 29.77
N GLU A 235 5.07 16.39 29.18
CA GLU A 235 4.57 15.18 29.84
C GLU A 235 5.71 14.30 30.38
N GLY A 236 6.97 14.56 30.00
CA GLY A 236 8.11 13.69 30.30
C GLY A 236 8.19 12.47 29.38
N GLN A 237 9.35 11.81 29.33
CA GLN A 237 9.55 10.58 28.54
C GLN A 237 9.00 9.33 29.27
N ASP A 238 7.79 9.39 29.81
CA ASP A 238 7.18 8.21 30.45
C ASP A 238 6.50 7.34 29.37
N GLY A 239 7.32 6.59 28.62
CA GLY A 239 6.80 5.61 27.66
C GLY A 239 7.74 5.13 26.55
N SER A 240 8.97 5.64 26.43
CA SER A 240 9.99 5.07 25.54
C SER A 240 10.75 3.93 26.20
N ARG A 241 10.04 2.93 26.72
CA ARG A 241 10.60 1.58 26.89
C ARG A 241 10.48 0.89 25.54
N PHE A 242 11.44 1.13 24.66
CA PHE A 242 11.74 0.16 23.63
C PHE A 242 12.22 -1.11 24.36
N GLU A 243 11.41 -2.17 24.31
CA GLU A 243 11.83 -3.52 24.68
C GLU A 243 12.94 -3.95 23.71
N GLY A 244 14.17 -3.60 24.05
CA GLY A 244 15.29 -3.79 23.15
C GLY A 244 16.65 -3.50 23.78
N CYS A 245 16.78 -3.62 25.10
CA CYS A 245 18.09 -3.83 25.72
C CYS A 245 17.92 -4.32 27.17
N SER A 246 17.69 -5.62 27.33
CA SER A 246 17.95 -6.27 28.61
C SER A 246 18.42 -7.69 28.35
N GLN A 247 19.64 -7.82 27.83
CA GLN A 247 20.46 -8.99 28.03
C GLN A 247 21.91 -8.63 27.67
N ARG A 248 22.70 -8.32 28.71
CA ARG A 248 24.13 -8.66 28.88
C ARG A 248 24.75 -7.71 29.89
N VAL A 249 24.60 -8.02 31.18
CA VAL A 249 25.70 -7.93 32.15
C VAL A 249 25.42 -8.99 33.21
N GLY A 250 26.35 -9.94 33.40
CA GLY A 250 26.32 -10.86 34.53
C GLY A 250 26.48 -12.33 34.15
N ALA A 251 27.71 -12.73 33.85
CA ALA A 251 28.22 -14.04 34.25
C ALA A 251 29.73 -13.87 34.46
N GLU A 252 30.12 -13.90 35.74
CA GLU A 252 31.48 -14.20 36.19
C GLU A 252 31.92 -15.59 35.71
#